data_AF-W9GFX0-F1
#
_entry.id   AF-W9GFX0-F1
#
_cell.length_a   1.000
_cell.length_b   1.000
_cell.length_c   1.000
_cell.angle_alpha   90.00
_cell.angle_beta   90.00
_cell.angle_gamma   90.00
#
_symmetry.space_group_name_H-M   'P 1'
#
loop_
_entity.id
_entity.type
_entity.pdbx_description
1 polymer ?
#
loop_
_entity_poly.entity_id
_entity_poly.type
_entity_poly.pdbx_seq_one_letter_code
_entity_poly.pdbx_strand_id
1 'polypeptide(L)'
;MHDLLALSSNTSRGLNHAAPSTSSIADSTDVDYWYRLGLRNAYAQAAGLVLARELEDDPFVIAERITRSLDAGVTDMTALRSAAYGHAAPTTSERQLHWMGPKEFTARHGVVSCADRDFGARWGGRGEQRITLRPNPLGGKGLLFAYDPVWDEFAVLVSDVMPAAVEAAFRHASDIDIHLDPVCFAELVHKHETKMRLS
;
A
#
# COMPACT_ATOMS: atom_id res chain seq x y z
N MET A 1 6.29 -5.20 25.91
CA MET A 1 7.53 -5.03 25.12
C MET A 1 7.71 -6.11 24.05
N HIS A 2 7.30 -7.36 24.29
CA HIS A 2 7.37 -8.43 23.28
C HIS A 2 6.37 -8.28 22.11
N ASP A 3 5.24 -7.60 22.29
CA ASP A 3 4.19 -7.51 21.26
C ASP A 3 4.55 -6.60 20.09
N LEU A 4 5.29 -5.51 20.35
CA LEU A 4 5.84 -4.65 19.30
C LEU A 4 6.95 -5.34 18.49
N LEU A 5 7.72 -6.22 19.14
CA LEU A 5 8.69 -7.07 18.44
C LEU A 5 8.00 -8.15 17.59
N ALA A 6 6.85 -8.68 18.02
CA ALA A 6 6.03 -9.59 17.22
C ALA A 6 5.44 -8.89 15.98
N LEU A 7 5.01 -7.63 16.11
CA LEU A 7 4.58 -6.78 14.99
C LEU A 7 5.70 -6.60 13.95
N SER A 8 6.91 -6.24 14.38
CA SER A 8 8.05 -6.01 13.48
C SER A 8 8.65 -7.29 12.89
N SER A 9 8.57 -8.43 13.57
CA SER A 9 9.16 -9.69 13.08
C SER A 9 8.23 -10.44 12.13
N ASN A 10 6.90 -10.32 12.28
CA ASN A 10 5.94 -10.90 11.36
C ASN A 10 5.91 -10.19 9.99
N THR A 11 6.33 -8.93 9.90
CA THR A 11 6.50 -8.20 8.63
C THR A 11 7.74 -8.65 7.83
N SER A 12 8.67 -9.41 8.41
CA SER A 12 9.99 -9.65 7.79
C SER A 12 10.36 -11.12 7.50
N ARG A 13 9.61 -12.13 8.00
CA ARG A 13 10.07 -13.53 7.99
C ARG A 13 9.36 -14.52 7.05
N GLY A 14 8.42 -14.10 6.21
CA GLY A 14 7.63 -15.03 5.37
C GLY A 14 8.10 -15.27 3.93
N LEU A 15 9.12 -14.59 3.43
CA LEU A 15 9.34 -14.42 1.97
C LEU A 15 10.23 -15.46 1.26
N ASN A 16 10.59 -16.57 1.90
CA ASN A 16 11.42 -17.59 1.27
C ASN A 16 10.67 -18.92 1.10
N HIS A 17 9.75 -19.00 0.14
CA HIS A 17 9.47 -20.29 -0.51
C HIS A 17 9.31 -20.12 -2.03
N ALA A 18 10.13 -20.90 -2.73
CA ALA A 18 10.30 -20.92 -4.17
C ALA A 18 9.01 -21.28 -4.92
N ALA A 19 8.92 -20.79 -6.16
CA ALA A 19 7.87 -21.10 -7.12
C ALA A 19 7.68 -22.62 -7.31
N PRO A 20 6.46 -23.03 -7.69
CA PRO A 20 6.30 -23.48 -9.06
C PRO A 20 5.11 -22.86 -9.80
N SER A 21 5.26 -22.90 -11.11
CA SER A 21 4.42 -22.35 -12.16
C SER A 21 3.01 -22.96 -12.24
N THR A 22 2.17 -22.29 -13.04
CA THR A 22 0.88 -22.68 -13.64
C THR A 22 -0.42 -22.31 -12.90
N SER A 23 -1.07 -21.28 -13.46
CA SER A 23 -2.53 -21.05 -13.57
C SER A 23 -3.46 -21.68 -12.53
N SER A 24 -3.55 -21.07 -11.35
CA SER A 24 -4.78 -20.90 -10.56
C SER A 24 -4.46 -20.15 -9.27
N ILE A 25 -4.31 -18.82 -9.33
CA ILE A 25 -4.08 -18.01 -8.12
C ILE A 25 -5.12 -16.90 -8.10
N ALA A 26 -6.31 -17.22 -7.60
CA ALA A 26 -7.31 -16.22 -7.24
C ALA A 26 -7.88 -16.41 -5.82
N ASP A 27 -7.72 -17.57 -5.18
CA ASP A 27 -8.33 -17.83 -3.87
C ASP A 27 -7.34 -17.97 -2.69
N SER A 28 -6.09 -18.42 -2.90
CA SER A 28 -5.17 -18.70 -1.78
C SER A 28 -4.54 -17.45 -1.16
N THR A 29 -4.46 -16.35 -1.91
CA THR A 29 -3.89 -15.07 -1.43
C THR A 29 -4.87 -14.26 -0.58
N ASP A 30 -6.17 -14.51 -0.66
CA ASP A 30 -7.21 -13.75 0.05
C ASP A 30 -7.41 -14.25 1.50
N VAL A 31 -7.36 -15.57 1.71
CA VAL A 31 -7.49 -16.17 3.06
C VAL A 31 -6.28 -15.86 3.94
N ASP A 32 -5.06 -15.98 3.39
CA ASP A 32 -3.82 -15.61 4.09
C ASP A 32 -3.78 -14.09 4.40
N TYR A 33 -4.45 -13.28 3.58
CA TYR A 33 -4.56 -11.84 3.76
C TYR A 33 -5.46 -11.46 4.95
N TRP A 34 -6.71 -11.91 4.98
CA TRP A 34 -7.62 -11.59 6.10
C TRP A 34 -7.07 -12.10 7.43
N TYR A 35 -6.37 -13.23 7.40
CA TYR A 35 -5.65 -13.74 8.55
C TYR A 35 -4.53 -12.80 9.00
N ARG A 36 -3.67 -12.33 8.10
CA ARG A 36 -2.56 -11.41 8.43
C ARG A 36 -3.04 -10.02 8.84
N LEU A 37 -4.06 -9.47 8.19
CA LEU A 37 -4.67 -8.19 8.56
C LEU A 37 -5.35 -8.30 9.94
N GLY A 38 -6.10 -9.38 10.18
CA GLY A 38 -6.69 -9.67 11.48
C GLY A 38 -5.62 -9.79 12.57
N LEU A 39 -4.52 -10.48 12.29
CA LEU A 39 -3.39 -10.62 13.21
C LEU A 39 -2.70 -9.27 13.48
N ARG A 40 -2.44 -8.46 12.45
CA ARG A 40 -1.88 -7.10 12.58
C ARG A 40 -2.75 -6.22 13.48
N ASN A 41 -4.06 -6.20 13.20
CA ASN A 41 -5.00 -5.40 13.96
C ASN A 41 -5.15 -5.91 15.40
N ALA A 42 -5.13 -7.22 15.61
CA ALA A 42 -5.14 -7.82 16.95
C ALA A 42 -3.89 -7.42 17.75
N TYR A 43 -2.70 -7.38 17.14
CA TYR A 43 -1.50 -6.90 17.82
C TYR A 43 -1.53 -5.39 18.09
N ALA A 44 -2.07 -4.58 17.19
CA ALA A 44 -2.25 -3.14 17.45
C ALA A 44 -3.21 -2.91 18.63
N GLN A 45 -4.29 -3.70 18.72
CA GLN A 45 -5.21 -3.69 19.87
C GLN A 45 -4.54 -4.15 21.16
N ALA A 46 -3.74 -5.22 21.12
CA ALA A 46 -2.96 -5.65 22.28
C ALA A 46 -1.97 -4.57 22.76
N ALA A 47 -1.29 -3.90 21.83
CA ALA A 47 -0.40 -2.78 22.14
C ALA A 47 -1.17 -1.60 22.75
N GLY A 48 -2.35 -1.27 22.21
CA GLY A 48 -3.26 -0.26 22.77
C GLY A 48 -3.66 -0.58 24.21
N LEU A 49 -4.06 -1.82 24.49
CA LEU A 49 -4.42 -2.27 25.85
C LEU A 49 -3.26 -2.17 26.84
N VAL A 50 -2.04 -2.51 26.42
CA VAL A 50 -0.84 -2.41 27.27
C VAL A 50 -0.49 -0.95 27.58
N LEU A 51 -0.64 -0.06 26.61
CA LEU A 51 -0.25 1.36 26.72
C LEU A 51 -1.33 2.24 27.35
N ALA A 52 -2.61 1.84 27.30
CA ALA A 52 -3.73 2.65 27.77
C ALA A 52 -3.57 3.14 29.22
N ARG A 53 -3.04 2.30 30.11
CA ARG A 53 -2.79 2.67 31.51
C ARG A 53 -1.62 3.63 31.68
N GLU A 54 -0.59 3.53 30.84
CA GLU A 54 0.58 4.42 30.88
C GLU A 54 0.25 5.78 30.28
N LEU A 55 -0.57 5.81 29.23
CA LEU A 55 -0.91 7.02 28.47
C LEU A 55 -2.19 7.71 28.95
N GLU A 56 -2.93 7.08 29.87
CA GLU A 56 -4.27 7.52 30.30
C GLU A 56 -5.21 7.84 29.11
N ASP A 57 -5.05 7.08 28.03
CA ASP A 57 -5.77 7.26 26.75
C ASP A 57 -6.52 5.98 26.39
N ASP A 58 -7.50 6.12 25.51
CA ASP A 58 -8.35 4.99 25.10
C ASP A 58 -7.53 3.97 24.28
N PRO A 59 -7.60 2.66 24.61
CA PRO A 59 -6.82 1.62 23.93
C PRO A 59 -7.15 1.52 22.44
N PHE A 60 -8.39 1.80 22.02
CA PHE A 60 -8.77 1.81 20.61
C PHE A 60 -8.15 3.01 19.90
N VAL A 61 -8.11 4.18 20.53
CA VAL A 61 -7.46 5.37 19.95
C VAL A 61 -5.96 5.15 19.75
N ILE A 62 -5.28 4.53 20.73
CA ILE A 62 -3.86 4.16 20.60
C ILE A 62 -3.67 3.14 19.48
N ALA A 63 -4.50 2.09 19.43
CA ALA A 63 -4.45 1.08 18.39
C ALA A 63 -4.69 1.71 17.00
N GLU A 64 -5.63 2.65 16.89
CA GLU A 64 -5.94 3.35 15.64
C GLU A 64 -4.76 4.20 15.15
N ARG A 65 -4.03 4.86 16.05
CA ARG A 65 -2.80 5.61 15.68
C ARG A 65 -1.72 4.69 15.14
N ILE A 66 -1.58 3.51 15.75
CA ILE A 66 -0.62 2.48 15.31
C ILE A 66 -1.05 1.94 13.94
N THR A 67 -2.31 1.53 13.76
CA THR A 67 -2.80 1.01 12.48
C THR A 67 -2.70 2.06 11.39
N ARG A 68 -3.07 3.32 11.66
CA ARG A 68 -2.95 4.41 10.69
C ARG A 68 -1.50 4.66 10.26
N SER A 69 -0.54 4.48 11.16
CA SER A 69 0.88 4.61 10.83
C SER A 69 1.38 3.42 10.01
N LEU A 70 0.91 2.21 10.32
CA LEU A 70 1.18 1.01 9.52
C LEU A 70 0.56 1.14 8.11
N ASP A 71 -0.65 1.69 8.01
CA ASP A 71 -1.33 1.97 6.75
C ASP A 71 -0.61 3.07 5.94
N ALA A 72 0.05 4.00 6.61
CA ALA A 72 0.97 4.96 5.98
C ALA A 72 2.33 4.34 5.58
N GLY A 73 2.51 3.03 5.77
CA GLY A 73 3.71 2.29 5.40
C GLY A 73 4.89 2.42 6.38
N VAL A 74 4.64 2.91 7.59
CA VAL A 74 5.66 3.03 8.63
C VAL A 74 6.03 1.64 9.16
N THR A 75 7.28 1.24 8.91
CA THR A 75 7.85 -0.03 9.41
C THR A 75 8.89 0.17 10.51
N ASP A 76 9.30 1.42 10.76
CA ASP A 76 10.24 1.75 11.82
C ASP A 76 9.58 1.72 13.21
N MET A 77 10.20 0.98 14.12
CA MET A 77 9.69 0.78 15.47
C MET A 77 9.65 2.07 16.28
N THR A 78 10.59 2.98 16.03
CA THR A 78 10.65 4.27 16.74
C THR A 78 9.50 5.17 16.29
N ALA A 79 9.21 5.20 14.99
CA ALA A 79 8.08 5.93 14.43
C ALA A 79 6.72 5.33 14.83
N LEU A 80 6.58 4.00 14.88
CA LEU A 80 5.36 3.35 15.38
C LEU A 80 5.14 3.61 16.88
N ARG A 81 6.22 3.62 17.66
CA ARG A 81 6.17 4.04 19.06
C ARG A 81 5.76 5.52 19.16
N SER A 82 6.38 6.41 18.40
CA SER A 82 6.02 7.83 18.36
C SER A 82 4.51 8.02 18.13
N ALA A 83 3.96 7.32 17.13
CA ALA A 83 2.54 7.34 16.81
C ALA A 83 1.65 6.79 17.94
N ALA A 84 2.04 5.69 18.58
CA ALA A 84 1.31 5.12 19.71
C ALA A 84 1.20 6.12 20.88
N TYR A 85 2.27 6.87 21.15
CA TYR A 85 2.33 7.90 22.17
C TYR A 85 1.67 9.23 21.74
N GLY A 86 0.97 9.27 20.60
CA GLY A 86 0.25 10.45 20.12
C GLY A 86 1.15 11.56 19.54
N HIS A 87 2.45 11.30 19.36
CA HIS A 87 3.33 12.22 18.67
C HIS A 87 3.08 12.05 17.18
N ALA A 88 2.67 13.15 16.51
CA ALA A 88 2.28 13.15 15.11
C ALA A 88 3.23 12.28 14.27
N ALA A 89 2.65 11.29 13.59
CA ALA A 89 3.38 10.56 12.56
C ALA A 89 3.96 11.60 11.58
N PRO A 90 5.19 11.42 11.08
CA PRO A 90 5.65 12.22 9.96
C PRO A 90 4.61 12.05 8.86
N THR A 91 3.87 13.11 8.59
CA THR A 91 2.89 13.19 7.50
C THR A 91 3.63 12.84 6.23
N THR A 92 3.36 11.65 5.69
CA THR A 92 3.79 11.26 4.35
C THR A 92 3.36 12.38 3.39
N SER A 93 4.28 12.81 2.53
CA SER A 93 4.26 14.04 1.75
C SER A 93 2.87 14.49 1.25
N GLU A 94 2.64 15.81 1.25
CA GLU A 94 1.52 16.52 0.62
C GLU A 94 1.46 16.37 -0.93
N ARG A 95 1.76 15.20 -1.51
CA ARG A 95 1.40 14.93 -2.90
C ARG A 95 -0.07 14.60 -2.96
N GLN A 96 -0.88 15.65 -3.06
CA GLN A 96 -2.28 15.49 -3.45
C GLN A 96 -2.34 14.92 -4.87
N LEU A 97 -3.08 13.83 -5.04
CA LEU A 97 -3.43 13.33 -6.36
C LEU A 97 -4.36 14.32 -7.05
N HIS A 98 -4.03 14.64 -8.29
CA HIS A 98 -4.93 15.38 -9.15
C HIS A 98 -5.90 14.39 -9.81
N TRP A 99 -7.11 14.34 -9.27
CA TRP A 99 -8.22 13.55 -9.80
C TRP A 99 -8.88 14.28 -10.98
N MET A 100 -9.26 13.51 -12.01
CA MET A 100 -9.90 14.01 -13.21
C MET A 100 -10.96 13.04 -13.72
N GLY A 101 -12.01 13.58 -14.34
CA GLY A 101 -13.11 12.77 -14.84
C GLY A 101 -12.73 11.93 -16.08
N PRO A 102 -13.57 10.95 -16.47
CA PRO A 102 -13.24 9.97 -17.51
C PRO A 102 -13.00 10.59 -18.88
N LYS A 103 -13.74 11.66 -19.22
CA LYS A 103 -13.61 12.39 -20.49
C LYS A 103 -12.25 13.08 -20.60
N GLU A 104 -11.83 13.72 -19.52
CA GLU A 104 -10.54 14.41 -19.45
C GLU A 104 -9.38 13.43 -19.47
N PHE A 105 -9.49 12.35 -18.69
CA PHE A 105 -8.50 11.26 -18.70
C PHE A 105 -8.36 10.65 -20.10
N THR A 106 -9.48 10.33 -20.76
CA THR A 106 -9.49 9.75 -22.11
C THR A 106 -8.89 10.70 -23.14
N ALA A 107 -9.19 12.01 -23.05
CA ALA A 107 -8.64 13.00 -23.97
C ALA A 107 -7.11 13.13 -23.85
N ARG A 108 -6.56 12.95 -22.64
CA ARG A 108 -5.12 13.09 -22.37
C ARG A 108 -4.32 11.80 -22.53
N HIS A 109 -4.91 10.68 -22.16
CA HIS A 109 -4.19 9.41 -22.01
C HIS A 109 -4.76 8.27 -22.86
N GLY A 110 -5.91 8.48 -23.50
CA GLY A 110 -6.64 7.47 -24.27
C GLY A 110 -7.52 6.56 -23.41
N VAL A 111 -8.33 5.75 -24.08
CA VAL A 111 -9.30 4.83 -23.47
C VAL A 111 -8.58 3.70 -22.74
N VAL A 112 -9.11 3.29 -21.58
CA VAL A 112 -8.65 2.10 -20.85
C VAL A 112 -8.86 0.85 -21.70
N SER A 113 -7.80 0.06 -21.84
CA SER A 113 -7.76 -1.08 -22.75
C SER A 113 -7.62 -2.40 -22.00
N CYS A 114 -8.00 -3.52 -22.62
CA CYS A 114 -7.75 -4.86 -22.05
C CYS A 114 -6.26 -5.23 -21.97
N ALA A 115 -5.37 -4.46 -22.61
CA ALA A 115 -3.92 -4.65 -22.50
C ALA A 115 -3.34 -3.94 -21.26
N ASP A 116 -4.14 -3.13 -20.57
CA ASP A 116 -3.76 -2.48 -19.33
C ASP A 116 -3.69 -3.54 -18.21
N ARG A 117 -2.63 -3.49 -17.42
CA ARG A 117 -2.40 -4.44 -16.33
C ARG A 117 -2.98 -3.91 -15.04
N ASP A 118 -3.92 -4.66 -14.51
CA ASP A 118 -4.63 -4.34 -13.28
C ASP A 118 -3.92 -4.90 -12.04
N PHE A 119 -3.86 -4.07 -10.98
CA PHE A 119 -3.32 -4.42 -9.66
C PHE A 119 -4.43 -4.52 -8.59
N GLY A 120 -5.68 -4.64 -9.02
CA GLY A 120 -6.84 -4.94 -8.19
C GLY A 120 -7.50 -3.69 -7.61
N ALA A 121 -8.74 -3.87 -7.15
CA ALA A 121 -9.57 -2.84 -6.49
C ALA A 121 -9.51 -3.04 -4.97
N ARG A 122 -8.45 -2.50 -4.38
CA ARG A 122 -8.14 -2.69 -2.94
C ARG A 122 -7.46 -1.48 -2.31
N TRP A 123 -7.23 -0.43 -3.07
CA TRP A 123 -6.36 0.68 -2.68
C TRP A 123 -7.16 1.81 -2.01
N GLY A 124 -6.44 2.66 -1.27
CA GLY A 124 -7.01 3.81 -0.58
C GLY A 124 -7.79 3.44 0.67
N GLY A 125 -8.13 4.45 1.48
CA GLY A 125 -8.72 4.25 2.82
C GLY A 125 -10.08 3.54 2.87
N ARG A 126 -10.73 3.31 1.73
CA ARG A 126 -11.96 2.51 1.61
C ARG A 126 -11.74 1.13 0.98
N GLY A 127 -10.54 0.87 0.45
CA GLY A 127 -10.23 -0.38 -0.24
C GLY A 127 -10.97 -0.57 -1.56
N GLU A 128 -11.47 0.50 -2.17
CA GLU A 128 -12.31 0.44 -3.39
C GLU A 128 -11.58 0.99 -4.62
N GLN A 129 -10.46 1.70 -4.42
CA GLN A 129 -9.72 2.28 -5.53
C GLN A 129 -8.92 1.22 -6.26
N ARG A 130 -8.79 1.38 -7.57
CA ARG A 130 -8.15 0.42 -8.47
C ARG A 130 -6.89 1.01 -9.09
N ILE A 131 -5.76 0.32 -9.00
CA ILE A 131 -4.51 0.77 -9.62
C ILE A 131 -4.26 -0.02 -10.89
N THR A 132 -3.92 0.69 -11.97
CA THR A 132 -3.72 0.11 -13.30
C THR A 132 -2.43 0.66 -13.93
N LEU A 133 -1.63 -0.23 -14.52
CA LEU A 133 -0.49 0.12 -15.36
C LEU A 133 -0.85 -0.06 -16.84
N ARG A 134 -0.77 1.02 -17.60
CA ARG A 134 -0.80 0.97 -19.06
C ARG A 134 0.63 0.93 -19.60
N PRO A 135 1.09 -0.21 -20.15
CA PRO A 135 2.39 -0.27 -20.80
C PRO A 135 2.40 0.60 -22.06
N ASN A 136 3.50 1.30 -22.34
CA ASN A 136 3.69 1.93 -23.64
C ASN A 136 4.17 0.87 -24.64
N PRO A 137 3.44 0.59 -25.74
CA PRO A 137 3.87 -0.41 -26.71
C PRO A 137 5.17 -0.03 -27.45
N LEU A 138 5.53 1.26 -27.46
CA LEU A 138 6.69 1.80 -28.16
C LEU A 138 7.91 2.01 -27.23
N GLY A 139 7.79 1.74 -25.93
CA GLY A 139 8.86 1.98 -24.96
C GLY A 139 8.76 1.09 -23.73
N GLY A 140 9.88 0.76 -23.10
CA GLY A 140 9.91 -0.15 -21.93
C GLY A 140 9.29 0.41 -20.63
N LYS A 141 8.54 1.51 -20.70
CA LYS A 141 7.92 2.21 -19.56
C LYS A 141 6.43 2.43 -19.81
N GLY A 142 5.67 2.76 -18.78
CA GLY A 142 4.22 2.91 -18.87
C GLY A 142 3.67 4.02 -17.99
N LEU A 143 2.35 4.16 -18.05
CA LEU A 143 1.54 5.08 -17.26
C LEU A 143 0.87 4.29 -16.13
N LEU A 144 1.10 4.70 -14.89
CA LEU A 144 0.44 4.17 -13.70
C LEU A 144 -0.62 5.16 -13.22
N PHE A 145 -1.85 4.68 -13.03
CA PHE A 145 -2.97 5.50 -12.60
C PHE A 145 -3.89 4.74 -11.62
N ALA A 146 -4.61 5.50 -10.81
CA ALA A 146 -5.66 5.02 -9.93
C ALA A 146 -7.04 5.41 -10.50
N TYR A 147 -8.04 4.60 -10.19
CA TYR A 147 -9.45 4.85 -10.47
C TYR A 147 -10.27 4.73 -9.18
N ASP A 148 -11.09 5.73 -8.89
CA ASP A 148 -12.04 5.73 -7.77
C ASP A 148 -13.47 5.49 -8.30
N PRO A 149 -14.09 4.33 -8.00
CA PRO A 149 -15.42 4.00 -8.50
C PRO A 149 -16.55 4.78 -7.84
N VAL A 150 -16.32 5.40 -6.67
CA VAL A 150 -17.36 6.17 -5.96
C VAL A 150 -17.62 7.49 -6.67
N TRP A 151 -16.54 8.11 -7.15
CA TRP A 151 -16.59 9.43 -7.81
C TRP A 151 -16.48 9.34 -9.33
N ASP A 152 -16.19 8.15 -9.88
CA ASP A 152 -15.91 7.92 -11.30
C ASP A 152 -14.75 8.79 -11.81
N GLU A 153 -13.65 8.80 -11.03
CA GLU A 153 -12.49 9.66 -11.28
C GLU A 153 -11.19 8.88 -11.40
N PHE A 154 -10.26 9.46 -12.15
CA PHE A 154 -8.93 8.90 -12.40
C PHE A 154 -7.85 9.83 -11.85
N ALA A 155 -6.79 9.28 -11.29
CA ALA A 155 -5.60 10.03 -10.90
C ALA A 155 -4.35 9.39 -11.49
N VAL A 156 -3.50 10.19 -12.14
CA VAL A 156 -2.19 9.72 -12.59
C VAL A 156 -1.25 9.66 -11.40
N LEU A 157 -0.71 8.46 -11.13
CA LEU A 157 0.26 8.24 -10.06
C LEU A 157 1.68 8.51 -10.57
N VAL A 158 2.04 7.90 -11.71
CA VAL A 158 3.36 8.06 -12.35
C VAL A 158 3.21 7.96 -13.86
N SER A 159 3.71 8.94 -14.62
CA SER A 159 3.52 9.02 -16.07
C SER A 159 4.55 8.28 -16.92
N ASP A 160 5.70 7.93 -16.37
CA ASP A 160 6.79 7.25 -17.07
C ASP A 160 7.51 6.27 -16.13
N VAL A 161 6.95 5.07 -15.97
CA VAL A 161 7.42 4.08 -14.99
C VAL A 161 7.78 2.73 -15.62
N MET A 162 8.87 2.13 -15.16
CA MET A 162 9.24 0.76 -15.52
C MET A 162 8.26 -0.26 -14.92
N PRO A 163 7.68 -1.18 -15.73
CA PRO A 163 6.78 -2.22 -15.24
C PRO A 163 7.37 -3.06 -14.10
N ALA A 164 8.67 -3.36 -14.17
CA ALA A 164 9.38 -4.12 -13.14
C ALA A 164 9.39 -3.40 -11.78
N ALA A 165 9.50 -2.08 -11.76
CA ALA A 165 9.46 -1.29 -10.52
C ALA A 165 8.05 -1.28 -9.92
N VAL A 166 7.01 -1.21 -10.77
CA VAL A 166 5.61 -1.32 -10.31
C VAL A 166 5.34 -2.69 -9.72
N GLU A 167 5.80 -3.77 -10.34
CA GLU A 167 5.65 -5.11 -9.78
C GLU A 167 6.40 -5.30 -8.45
N ALA A 168 7.62 -4.75 -8.35
CA ALA A 168 8.39 -4.79 -7.11
C ALA A 168 7.71 -3.98 -6.00
N ALA A 169 7.17 -2.82 -6.32
CA ALA A 169 6.38 -2.01 -5.40
C ALA A 169 5.07 -2.69 -5.01
N PHE A 170 4.40 -3.37 -5.93
CA PHE A 170 3.18 -4.13 -5.65
C PHE A 170 3.41 -5.28 -4.69
N ARG A 171 4.50 -6.05 -4.90
CA ARG A 171 4.92 -7.09 -3.95
C ARG A 171 5.21 -6.48 -2.58
N HIS A 172 5.98 -5.39 -2.56
CA HIS A 172 6.32 -4.69 -1.31
C HIS A 172 5.10 -4.10 -0.60
N ALA A 173 4.15 -3.51 -1.32
CA ALA A 173 2.91 -3.00 -0.76
C ALA A 173 2.06 -4.14 -0.21
N SER A 174 1.97 -5.27 -0.92
CA SER A 174 1.27 -6.47 -0.43
C SER A 174 1.86 -7.00 0.88
N ASP A 175 3.13 -6.73 1.17
CA ASP A 175 3.80 -7.12 2.41
C ASP A 175 3.58 -6.11 3.56
N ILE A 176 3.22 -4.85 3.24
CA ILE A 176 3.06 -3.76 4.22
C ILE A 176 1.58 -3.51 4.54
N ASP A 177 0.81 -3.19 3.51
CA ASP A 177 -0.62 -2.90 3.57
C ASP A 177 -1.23 -2.98 2.15
N ILE A 178 -2.30 -3.75 2.00
CA ILE A 178 -2.98 -3.91 0.71
C ILE A 178 -3.97 -2.75 0.45
N HIS A 179 -4.37 -2.02 1.50
CA HIS A 179 -5.18 -0.80 1.44
C HIS A 179 -4.35 0.48 1.36
N LEU A 180 -3.06 0.34 1.09
CA LEU A 180 -2.11 1.42 0.98
C LEU A 180 -2.71 2.55 0.11
N ASP A 181 -2.59 3.77 0.62
CA ASP A 181 -3.00 4.94 -0.13
C ASP A 181 -2.26 5.00 -1.49
N PRO A 182 -2.94 5.34 -2.60
CA PRO A 182 -2.28 5.34 -3.91
C PRO A 182 -1.09 6.31 -4.00
N VAL A 183 -1.03 7.37 -3.18
CA VAL A 183 0.13 8.26 -3.06
C VAL A 183 1.32 7.50 -2.47
N CYS A 184 1.11 6.81 -1.35
CA CYS A 184 2.13 5.98 -0.72
C CYS A 184 2.60 4.86 -1.66
N PHE A 185 1.69 4.28 -2.44
CA PHE A 185 2.06 3.31 -3.47
C PHE A 185 2.97 3.93 -4.55
N ALA A 186 2.65 5.13 -5.03
CA ALA A 186 3.49 5.85 -6.00
C ALA A 186 4.90 6.13 -5.45
N GLU A 187 5.04 6.42 -4.16
CA GLU A 187 6.34 6.59 -3.51
C GLU A 187 7.16 5.28 -3.47
N LEU A 188 6.51 4.15 -3.16
CA LEU A 188 7.16 2.84 -3.21
C LEU A 188 7.67 2.51 -4.62
N VAL A 189 6.88 2.82 -5.63
CA VAL A 189 7.27 2.68 -7.05
C VAL A 189 8.53 3.49 -7.36
N HIS A 190 8.56 4.76 -6.95
CA HIS A 190 9.72 5.62 -7.18
C HIS A 190 11.00 5.12 -6.48
N LYS A 191 10.86 4.59 -5.26
CA LYS A 191 11.97 3.99 -4.51
C LYS A 191 12.57 2.78 -5.24
N HIS A 192 11.72 1.90 -5.79
CA HIS A 192 12.18 0.74 -6.55
C HIS A 192 12.79 1.12 -7.90
N GLU A 193 12.22 2.10 -8.60
CA GLU A 193 12.82 2.65 -9.83
C GLU A 193 14.24 3.16 -9.59
N THR A 194 14.43 3.96 -8.54
CA THR A 194 15.74 4.55 -8.23
C THR A 194 16.77 3.47 -7.91
N LYS A 195 16.38 2.45 -7.15
CA LYS A 195 17.25 1.30 -6.83
C LYS A 195 17.69 0.55 -8.09
N MET A 196 16.76 0.32 -9.02
CA MET A 196 17.05 -0.37 -10.29
C MET A 196 17.96 0.41 -11.23
N ARG A 197 18.00 1.75 -11.17
CA ARG A 197 18.91 2.57 -11.98
C ARG A 197 20.35 2.59 -11.46
N LEU A 198 20.54 2.23 -10.18
CA LEU A 198 21.84 2.26 -9.50
C LEU A 198 22.51 0.87 -9.38
N SER A 199 21.82 -0.20 -9.81
CA SER A 199 22.32 -1.59 -9.80
C SER A 199 22.74 -2.02 -11.19
#